data_AF-A0A0F8XJV7-F1
#
_entry.id   AF-A0A0F8XJV7-F1
#
_cell.length_a   1.000
_cell.length_b   1.000
_cell.length_c   1.000
_cell.angle_alpha   90.00
_cell.angle_beta   90.00
_cell.angle_gamma   90.00
#
_symmetry.space_group_name_H-M   'P 1'
#
loop_
_entity.id
_entity.type
_entity.pdbx_description
1 polymer ?
#
loop_
_entity_poly.entity_id
_entity_poly.type
_entity_poly.pdbx_seq_one_letter_code
_entity_poly.pdbx_strand_id
1 'polypeptide(L)' 'MLVVDNGDAIRGIAEVATQLDFTVNGFVGTTPTQLADGQMANTETDMYLSGANSIVIASVTVTNTD' A
#
# COMPACT_ATOMS: atom_id res chain seq x y z
N MET A 1 -0.64 -6.96 11.07
CA MET A 1 -0.41 -5.70 10.33
C MET A 1 -1.76 -5.07 10.05
N LEU A 2 -1.93 -3.80 10.38
CA LEU A 2 -3.17 -3.04 10.21
C LEU A 2 -2.98 -2.07 9.05
N VAL A 3 -3.83 -2.18 8.02
CA VAL A 3 -3.93 -1.18 6.95
C VAL A 3 -5.10 -0.27 7.29
N VAL A 4 -4.83 1.04 7.41
CA VAL A 4 -5.86 2.05 7.70
C VAL A 4 -6.07 2.89 6.45
N ASP A 5 -7.31 2.94 5.97
CA ASP A 5 -7.75 3.82 4.88
C ASP A 5 -8.19 5.16 5.47
N ASN A 6 -7.63 6.27 4.96
CA ASN A 6 -8.02 7.64 5.33
C ASN A 6 -8.70 8.40 4.18
N GLY A 7 -9.29 7.68 3.22
CA GLY A 7 -10.00 8.25 2.06
C GLY A 7 -9.09 8.58 0.88
N ASP A 8 -7.83 8.96 1.13
CA ASP A 8 -6.86 9.30 0.07
C ASP A 8 -5.55 8.48 0.14
N ALA A 9 -5.22 7.88 1.29
CA ALA A 9 -3.96 7.20 1.49
C ALA A 9 -4.11 5.84 2.17
N ILE A 10 -3.27 4.90 1.74
CA ILE A 10 -3.00 3.65 2.46
C ILE A 10 -1.74 3.87 3.28
N ARG A 11 -1.87 3.70 4.59
CA ARG A 11 -0.73 3.72 5.52
C ARG A 11 -0.29 2.34 5.94
N GLY A 12 1.03 2.18 6.02
CA GLY A 12 1.68 1.00 6.53
C GLY A 12 2.61 1.34 7.68
N ILE A 13 2.76 0.39 8.61
CA ILE A 13 3.69 0.48 9.74
C ILE A 13 4.42 -0.85 9.88
N ALA A 14 5.75 -0.82 9.78
CA ALA A 14 6.64 -1.96 10.00
C ALA A 14 7.21 -1.92 11.43
N GLU A 15 6.36 -1.99 12.45
CA GLU A 15 6.78 -1.79 13.86
C GLU A 15 7.81 -2.82 14.35
N VAL A 16 7.75 -4.05 13.82
CA VAL A 16 8.56 -5.19 14.29
C VAL A 16 9.52 -5.72 13.21
N ALA A 17 9.27 -5.41 11.94
CA ALA A 17 10.10 -5.83 10.82
C ALA A 17 11.09 -4.72 10.44
N THR A 18 12.33 -5.06 10.12
CA THR A 18 13.32 -4.11 9.60
C THR A 18 13.00 -3.70 8.17
N GLN A 19 12.38 -4.60 7.39
CA GLN A 19 11.88 -4.33 6.05
C GLN A 19 10.56 -5.07 5.75
N LEU A 20 9.60 -4.37 5.15
CA LEU A 20 8.40 -4.96 4.57
C LEU A 20 8.34 -4.66 3.07
N ASP A 21 8.23 -5.69 2.25
CA ASP A 21 7.92 -5.54 0.84
C ASP A 21 6.41 -5.44 0.68
N PHE A 22 5.95 -4.52 -0.16
CA PHE A 22 4.53 -4.35 -0.41
C PHE A 22 4.22 -4.13 -1.88
N THR A 23 3.06 -4.61 -2.27
CA THR A 23 2.45 -4.30 -3.57
C THR A 23 0.98 -3.96 -3.36
N VAL A 24 0.55 -2.84 -3.93
CA VAL A 24 -0.85 -2.38 -3.95
C VAL A 24 -1.40 -2.59 -5.36
N ASN A 25 -2.46 -3.37 -5.48
CA ASN A 25 -3.15 -3.59 -6.74
C ASN A 25 -4.58 -3.07 -6.66
N GLY A 26 -5.09 -2.60 -7.79
CA GLY A 26 -6.43 -2.06 -7.87
C GLY A 26 -6.87 -1.84 -9.30
N PHE A 27 -7.79 -0.90 -9.47
CA PHE A 27 -8.35 -0.51 -10.74
C PHE A 27 -8.25 1.00 -10.92
N VAL A 28 -7.81 1.43 -12.10
CA VAL A 28 -7.98 2.80 -12.58
C VAL A 28 -9.19 2.80 -13.52
N GLY A 29 -10.33 3.29 -13.03
CA GLY A 29 -11.62 3.04 -13.70
C GLY A 29 -11.95 1.55 -13.70
N THR A 30 -11.93 0.91 -14.87
CA THR A 30 -12.17 -0.54 -15.02
C THR A 30 -10.91 -1.35 -15.35
N THR A 31 -9.75 -0.70 -15.47
CA THR A 31 -8.49 -1.35 -15.87
C THR A 31 -7.74 -1.83 -14.63
N PRO A 32 -7.44 -3.14 -14.49
CA PRO A 32 -6.56 -3.63 -13.43
C PRO A 32 -5.18 -2.98 -13.53
N THR A 33 -4.62 -2.53 -12.41
CA THR A 33 -3.36 -1.79 -12.38
C THR A 33 -2.62 -2.06 -11.07
N GLN A 34 -1.30 -2.25 -11.17
CA GLN A 34 -0.41 -2.18 -10.00
C GLN A 34 -0.24 -0.70 -9.64
N LEU A 35 -0.78 -0.30 -8.49
CA LEU A 35 -0.88 1.10 -8.06
C LEU A 35 0.39 1.56 -7.34
N ALA A 36 1.00 0.66 -6.58
CA ALA A 36 2.28 0.90 -5.91
C ALA A 36 3.00 -0.42 -5.71
N ASP A 37 4.33 -0.34 -5.65
CA ASP A 37 5.22 -1.44 -5.32
C ASP A 37 6.46 -0.85 -4.66
N GLY A 38 6.93 -1.46 -3.58
CA GLY A 38 8.06 -0.91 -2.86
C GLY A 38 8.38 -1.63 -1.56
N GLN A 39 9.27 -0.98 -0.80
CA GLN A 39 9.71 -1.46 0.50
C GLN A 39 9.47 -0.38 1.55
N MET A 40 9.04 -0.77 2.73
CA MET A 40 8.98 0.11 3.90
C MET A 40 10.02 -0.31 4.92
N ALA A 41 10.75 0.67 5.44
CA ALA A 41 11.58 0.51 6.63
C ALA A 41 10.70 0.56 7.90
N ASN A 42 11.33 0.42 9.08
CA ASN A 42 10.68 0.42 10.41
C ASN A 42 10.06 1.77 10.85
N THR A 43 9.48 2.52 9.92
CA THR A 43 8.85 3.83 10.13
C THR A 43 7.45 3.81 9.51
N GLU A 44 6.49 4.50 10.14
CA GLU A 44 5.19 4.75 9.52
C GLU A 44 5.38 5.59 8.24
N THR A 45 4.78 5.14 7.13
CA THR A 45 4.77 5.87 5.87
C THR A 45 3.53 5.51 5.05
N ASP A 46 3.19 6.39 4.11
CA ASP A 46 2.17 6.09 3.11
C ASP A 46 2.74 5.05 2.12
N MET A 47 2.05 3.92 1.99
CA MET A 47 2.33 2.89 0.97
C MET A 47 1.79 3.32 -0.39
N TYR A 48 0.70 4.07 -0.38
CA TYR A 48 0.07 4.59 -1.57
C TYR A 48 -0.73 5.85 -1.22
N LEU A 49 -0.58 6.89 -2.05
CA LEU A 49 -1.41 8.10 -2.02
C LEU A 49 -2.16 8.19 -3.33
N SER A 50 -3.49 8.19 -3.26
CA SER A 50 -4.34 8.33 -4.44
C SER A 50 -4.21 9.75 -5.02
N GLY A 51 -3.75 9.83 -6.26
CA GLY A 51 -3.74 11.08 -7.02
C GLY A 51 -5.01 11.32 -7.85
N ALA A 52 -5.99 10.41 -7.82
CA ALA A 52 -7.13 10.45 -8.74
C ALA A 52 -8.44 9.91 -8.12
N ASN A 53 -9.56 10.53 -8.52
CA ASN A 53 -10.90 10.28 -7.96
C ASN A 53 -11.54 8.94 -8.38
N SER A 54 -10.86 8.11 -9.18
CA SER A 54 -11.40 6.85 -9.73
C SER A 54 -10.43 5.68 -9.57
N ILE A 55 -9.75 5.63 -8.43
CA ILE A 55 -8.94 4.48 -8.02
C ILE A 55 -9.77 3.61 -7.08
N VAL A 56 -9.83 2.30 -7.34
CA VAL A 56 -10.38 1.32 -6.41
C VAL A 56 -9.29 0.33 -6.04
N ILE A 57 -9.00 0.17 -4.75
CA ILE A 57 -7.97 -0.75 -4.28
C ILE A 57 -8.58 -2.14 -4.13
N ALA A 58 -7.99 -3.12 -4.79
CA ALA A 58 -8.49 -4.49 -4.85
C ALA A 58 -7.72 -5.41 -3.90
N SER A 59 -6.40 -5.22 -3.78
CA SER A 59 -5.57 -5.97 -2.85
C SER A 59 -4.34 -5.18 -2.43
N VAL A 60 -3.90 -5.45 -1.20
CA VAL A 60 -2.62 -5.02 -0.67
C VAL A 60 -1.93 -6.27 -0.19
N THR A 61 -0.80 -6.61 -0.82
CA THR A 61 0.06 -7.70 -0.37
C THR A 61 1.21 -7.10 0.38
N VAL A 62 1.48 -7.61 1.57
CA VAL A 62 2.68 -7.25 2.34
C VAL A 62 3.38 -8.51 2.79
N THR A 63 4.70 -8.52 2.62
CA THR A 63 5.57 -9.62 2.97
C THR A 63 6.65 -9.10 3.91
N ASN A 64 6.78 -9.75 5.07
CA ASN A 64 7.94 -9.55 5.91
C ASN A 64 9.11 -10.33 5.29
N THR A 65 10.17 -9.61 4.92
CA THR A 65 11.36 -10.17 4.27
C THR A 65 12.58 -10.23 5.18
N ASP A 66 12.42 -9.89 6.47
CA ASP A 66 13.38 -10.25 7.52
C ASP A 66 13.56 -11.77 7.68
#